data_AF-A0A645GPM2-F1
#
_entry.id   AF-A0A645GPM2-F1
#
_cell.length_a   1.000
_cell.length_b   1.000
_cell.length_c   1.000
_cell.angle_alpha   90.00
_cell.angle_beta   90.00
_cell.angle_gamma   90.00
#
_symmetry.space_group_name_H-M   'P 1'
#
loop_
_entity.id
_entity.type
_entity.pdbx_description
1 polymer ?
#
loop_
_entity_poly.entity_id
_entity_poly.type
_entity_poly.pdbx_seq_one_letter_code
_entity_poly.pdbx_strand_id
1 'polypeptide(L)'
;MTEIRKILFACDAGMGSSAMGASLMRQQLQESGISIPVDYTSIYRVNDDPHLLLITQNELKHLAEIQAPHAQLVTIGNFLDQEEYTKVITMLTDEQENEMIPEAIGKKLPYQKVIFLYADGVRGSQTMAVQAFRNLAEKQNIGVDVEKQPLEQLIADQHNLYIVTEAFAAANELPKGPLLVVEHLIATNKYEKLLRGDLSDVSNS
;
A
#
# COMPACT_ATOMS: atom_id res chain seq x y z
N MET A 1 -12.59 -4.55 -1.27
CA MET A 1 -12.61 -5.07 -2.65
C MET A 1 -12.55 -6.59 -2.59
N THR A 2 -12.95 -7.27 -3.66
CA THR A 2 -13.02 -8.74 -3.70
C THR A 2 -11.63 -9.32 -3.93
N GLU A 3 -11.24 -10.33 -3.16
CA GLU A 3 -9.97 -11.05 -3.28
C GLU A 3 -9.76 -11.60 -4.71
N ILE A 4 -8.63 -11.28 -5.35
CA ILE A 4 -8.25 -11.81 -6.66
C ILE A 4 -7.72 -13.23 -6.53
N ARG A 5 -8.34 -14.18 -7.25
CA ARG A 5 -7.96 -15.60 -7.25
C ARG A 5 -7.41 -16.08 -8.58
N LYS A 6 -7.63 -15.33 -9.65
CA LYS A 6 -7.18 -15.69 -11.00
C LYS A 6 -6.90 -14.43 -11.80
N ILE A 7 -5.87 -14.49 -12.63
CA ILE A 7 -5.54 -13.45 -13.61
C ILE A 7 -5.78 -14.02 -15.00
N LEU A 8 -6.48 -13.29 -15.85
CA LEU A 8 -6.80 -13.72 -17.21
C LEU A 8 -6.43 -12.63 -18.21
N PHE A 9 -5.57 -12.99 -19.15
CA PHE A 9 -5.20 -12.14 -20.28
C PHE A 9 -6.17 -12.36 -21.43
N ALA A 10 -6.83 -11.31 -21.88
CA ALA A 10 -7.77 -11.38 -23.00
C ALA A 10 -7.31 -10.48 -24.16
N CYS A 11 -7.25 -11.06 -25.36
CA CYS A 11 -7.10 -10.32 -26.61
C CYS A 11 -8.15 -10.78 -27.62
N ASP A 12 -8.23 -10.15 -28.80
CA ASP A 12 -9.26 -10.46 -29.79
C ASP A 12 -9.25 -11.94 -30.21
N ALA A 13 -8.10 -12.45 -30.65
CA ALA A 13 -7.96 -13.85 -31.09
C ALA A 13 -7.75 -14.86 -29.96
N GLY A 14 -7.30 -14.42 -28.78
CA GLY A 14 -6.94 -15.30 -27.66
C GLY A 14 -5.65 -16.09 -27.85
N MET A 15 -4.80 -15.71 -28.81
CA MET A 15 -3.51 -16.32 -29.09
C MET A 15 -2.49 -15.22 -29.45
N GLY A 16 -1.21 -15.42 -29.15
CA GLY A 16 -0.14 -14.48 -29.45
C GLY A 16 0.16 -13.54 -28.28
N SER A 17 -0.28 -12.28 -28.35
CA SER A 17 0.09 -11.24 -27.38
C SER A 17 -0.43 -11.54 -25.96
N SER A 18 -1.63 -12.11 -25.82
CA SER A 18 -2.18 -12.55 -24.53
C SER A 18 -1.40 -13.72 -23.93
N ALA A 19 -0.93 -14.66 -24.76
CA ALA A 19 -0.11 -15.79 -24.32
C ALA A 19 1.27 -15.34 -23.84
N MET A 20 1.86 -14.35 -24.53
CA MET A 20 3.13 -13.76 -24.13
C MET A 20 3.00 -12.95 -22.85
N GLY A 21 1.97 -12.10 -22.76
CA GLY A 21 1.70 -11.32 -21.55
C GLY A 21 1.42 -12.19 -20.32
N ALA A 22 0.65 -13.27 -20.49
CA ALA A 22 0.45 -14.24 -19.42
C ALA A 22 1.75 -14.92 -18.99
N SER A 23 2.68 -15.17 -19.91
CA SER A 23 3.98 -15.78 -19.58
C SER A 23 4.89 -14.82 -18.82
N LEU A 24 4.96 -13.55 -19.25
CA LEU A 24 5.70 -12.50 -18.55
C LEU A 24 5.13 -12.26 -17.14
N MET A 25 3.81 -12.18 -17.01
CA MET A 25 3.15 -12.01 -15.72
C MET A 25 3.44 -13.19 -14.78
N ARG A 26 3.41 -14.45 -15.27
CA ARG A 26 3.77 -15.61 -14.44
C ARG A 26 5.20 -15.51 -13.92
N GLN A 27 6.15 -15.11 -14.77
CA GLN A 27 7.54 -14.96 -14.38
C GLN A 27 7.69 -13.90 -13.29
N GLN A 28 7.09 -12.72 -13.48
CA GLN A 28 7.19 -11.64 -12.50
C GLN A 28 6.47 -11.96 -11.19
N LEU A 29 5.30 -12.61 -11.23
CA LEU A 29 4.62 -13.08 -10.01
C LEU A 29 5.47 -14.10 -9.24
N GLN A 30 6.16 -14.99 -9.95
CA GLN A 30 7.09 -15.94 -9.34
C GLN A 30 8.28 -15.23 -8.68
N GLU A 31 8.84 -14.22 -9.33
CA GLU A 31 9.91 -13.37 -8.79
C GLU A 31 9.43 -12.60 -7.53
N SER A 32 8.16 -12.20 -7.48
CA SER A 32 7.52 -11.54 -6.33
C SER A 32 6.96 -12.51 -5.28
N GLY A 33 7.10 -13.82 -5.46
CA GLY A 33 6.61 -14.83 -4.50
C GLY A 33 5.09 -15.03 -4.47
N ILE A 34 4.35 -14.53 -5.47
CA ILE A 34 2.89 -14.57 -5.54
C ILE A 34 2.43 -15.80 -6.31
N SER A 35 1.53 -16.60 -5.72
CA SER A 35 1.03 -17.86 -6.30
C SER A 35 -0.40 -17.75 -6.86
N ILE A 36 -0.66 -16.75 -7.71
CA ILE A 36 -1.96 -16.58 -8.37
C ILE A 36 -1.92 -17.24 -9.76
N PRO A 37 -2.89 -18.10 -10.12
CA PRO A 37 -2.95 -18.71 -11.45
C PRO A 37 -3.21 -17.65 -12.53
N VAL A 38 -2.35 -17.63 -13.54
CA VAL A 38 -2.48 -16.77 -14.72
C VAL A 38 -2.83 -17.62 -15.93
N ASP A 39 -3.80 -17.17 -16.72
CA ASP A 39 -4.24 -17.82 -17.95
C ASP A 39 -4.49 -16.79 -19.07
N TYR A 40 -4.77 -17.25 -20.29
CA TYR A 40 -5.11 -16.37 -21.40
C TYR A 40 -6.22 -16.94 -22.29
N THR A 41 -7.03 -16.08 -22.88
CA THR A 41 -8.12 -16.46 -23.79
C THR A 41 -8.50 -15.33 -24.74
N SER A 42 -9.48 -15.58 -25.62
CA SER A 42 -10.11 -14.55 -26.43
C SER A 42 -11.11 -13.77 -25.60
N ILE A 43 -11.21 -12.45 -25.81
CA ILE A 43 -12.14 -11.58 -25.06
C ILE A 43 -13.59 -12.07 -25.13
N TYR A 44 -13.99 -12.69 -26.25
CA TYR A 44 -15.34 -13.24 -26.43
C TYR A 44 -15.61 -14.53 -25.64
N ARG A 45 -14.57 -15.14 -25.05
CA ARG A 45 -14.64 -16.36 -24.24
C ARG A 45 -14.38 -16.11 -22.76
N VAL A 46 -14.23 -14.85 -22.37
CA VAL A 46 -14.10 -14.49 -20.96
C VAL A 46 -15.45 -14.75 -20.29
N ASN A 47 -15.42 -15.42 -19.15
CA ASN A 47 -16.58 -15.57 -18.28
C ASN A 47 -16.47 -14.56 -17.14
N ASP A 48 -17.60 -13.97 -16.78
CA ASP A 48 -17.71 -13.07 -15.64
C ASP A 48 -17.42 -13.82 -14.33
N ASP A 49 -16.54 -13.23 -13.50
CA ASP A 49 -16.15 -13.76 -12.20
C ASP A 49 -15.67 -12.58 -11.32
N PRO A 50 -16.27 -12.36 -10.14
CA PRO A 50 -15.88 -11.26 -9.25
C PRO A 50 -14.49 -11.43 -8.61
N HIS A 51 -13.88 -12.62 -8.69
CA HIS A 51 -12.52 -12.91 -8.23
C HIS A 51 -11.49 -12.87 -9.35
N LEU A 52 -11.90 -12.48 -10.56
CA LEU A 52 -11.03 -12.41 -11.73
C LEU A 52 -10.42 -11.02 -11.88
N LEU A 53 -9.11 -10.98 -12.08
CA LEU A 53 -8.41 -9.83 -12.66
C LEU A 53 -8.28 -10.05 -14.17
N LEU A 54 -9.05 -9.31 -14.95
CA LEU A 54 -9.04 -9.33 -16.41
C LEU A 54 -8.07 -8.27 -16.93
N ILE A 55 -7.07 -8.71 -17.70
CA ILE A 55 -6.08 -7.83 -18.33
C ILE A 55 -6.28 -7.85 -19.85
N THR A 56 -6.49 -6.69 -20.46
CA THR A 56 -6.71 -6.56 -21.91
C THR A 56 -6.09 -5.30 -22.48
N GLN A 57 -6.20 -5.09 -23.80
CA GLN A 57 -5.72 -3.86 -24.44
C GLN A 57 -6.77 -2.73 -24.33
N ASN A 58 -6.31 -1.49 -24.35
CA ASN A 58 -7.16 -0.31 -24.27
C ASN A 58 -8.32 -0.33 -25.28
N GLU A 59 -8.09 -0.85 -26.49
CA GLU A 59 -9.08 -0.94 -27.57
C GLU A 59 -10.22 -1.92 -27.26
N LEU A 60 -9.98 -2.90 -26.39
CA LEU A 60 -10.94 -3.96 -26.01
C LEU A 60 -11.62 -3.68 -24.67
N LYS A 61 -11.32 -2.56 -24.01
CA LYS A 61 -11.86 -2.19 -22.70
C LYS A 61 -13.39 -2.31 -22.63
N HIS A 62 -14.08 -1.73 -23.60
CA HIS A 62 -15.54 -1.72 -23.61
C HIS A 62 -16.14 -3.13 -23.71
N LEU A 63 -15.51 -4.00 -24.50
CA LEU A 63 -15.94 -5.40 -24.61
C LEU A 63 -15.68 -6.17 -23.32
N ALA A 64 -14.57 -5.88 -22.64
CA ALA A 64 -14.25 -6.47 -21.34
C ALA A 64 -15.27 -6.10 -20.26
N GLU A 65 -15.67 -4.83 -20.18
CA GLU A 65 -16.70 -4.34 -19.25
C GLU A 65 -18.06 -5.02 -19.49
N ILE A 66 -18.38 -5.33 -20.75
CA ILE A 66 -19.61 -6.04 -21.10
C ILE A 66 -19.52 -7.53 -20.75
N GLN A 67 -18.38 -8.18 -21.03
CA GLN A 67 -18.25 -9.63 -20.84
C GLN A 67 -18.05 -10.05 -19.38
N ALA A 68 -17.33 -9.24 -18.61
CA ALA A 68 -17.04 -9.52 -17.21
C ALA A 68 -17.27 -8.27 -16.35
N PRO A 69 -18.53 -7.82 -16.19
CA PRO A 69 -18.86 -6.60 -15.47
C PRO A 69 -18.49 -6.63 -13.98
N HIS A 70 -18.33 -7.82 -13.39
CA HIS A 70 -17.96 -7.96 -11.99
C HIS A 70 -16.47 -8.23 -11.78
N ALA A 71 -15.74 -8.56 -12.85
CA ALA A 71 -14.29 -8.73 -12.77
C ALA A 71 -13.59 -7.38 -12.55
N GLN A 72 -12.43 -7.42 -11.88
CA GLN A 72 -11.53 -6.28 -11.89
C GLN A 72 -10.89 -6.17 -13.27
N LEU A 73 -10.96 -4.99 -13.89
CA LEU A 73 -10.45 -4.75 -15.24
C LEU A 73 -9.22 -3.85 -15.22
N VAL A 74 -8.12 -4.35 -15.78
CA VAL A 74 -6.92 -3.57 -16.08
C VAL A 74 -6.71 -3.54 -17.59
N THR A 75 -6.44 -2.36 -18.11
CA THR A 75 -6.09 -2.17 -19.53
C THR A 75 -4.65 -1.76 -19.66
N ILE A 76 -3.95 -2.40 -20.59
CA ILE A 76 -2.55 -2.10 -20.90
C ILE A 76 -2.41 -1.63 -22.35
N GLY A 77 -1.38 -0.82 -22.61
CA GLY A 77 -1.06 -0.34 -23.94
C GLY A 77 -0.39 -1.42 -24.79
N ASN A 78 0.65 -2.06 -24.23
CA ASN A 78 1.45 -3.04 -24.95
C ASN A 78 1.79 -4.25 -24.06
N PHE A 79 1.46 -5.46 -24.52
CA PHE A 79 1.79 -6.69 -23.79
C PHE A 79 3.29 -6.96 -23.65
N LEU A 80 4.15 -6.22 -24.36
CA LEU A 80 5.61 -6.34 -24.22
C LEU A 80 6.20 -5.34 -23.23
N ASP A 81 5.43 -4.35 -22.79
CA ASP A 81 5.92 -3.31 -21.89
C ASP A 81 5.91 -3.82 -20.46
N GLN A 82 7.09 -4.26 -20.00
CA GLN A 82 7.29 -4.83 -18.66
C GLN A 82 6.95 -3.84 -17.53
N GLU A 83 7.03 -2.52 -17.76
CA GLU A 83 6.73 -1.52 -16.72
C GLU A 83 5.24 -1.50 -16.36
N GLU A 84 4.36 -1.84 -17.31
CA GLU A 84 2.92 -1.92 -17.07
C GLU A 84 2.58 -3.09 -16.12
N TYR A 85 3.28 -4.22 -16.25
CA TYR A 85 3.05 -5.39 -15.40
C TYR A 85 3.52 -5.18 -13.97
N THR A 86 4.64 -4.47 -13.77
CA THR A 86 5.12 -4.12 -12.42
C THR A 86 4.05 -3.37 -11.63
N LYS A 87 3.32 -2.44 -12.26
CA LYS A 87 2.23 -1.70 -11.62
C LYS A 87 1.08 -2.61 -11.21
N VAL A 88 0.72 -3.57 -12.06
CA VAL A 88 -0.33 -4.55 -11.76
C VAL A 88 0.07 -5.44 -10.59
N ILE A 89 1.34 -5.86 -10.54
CA ILE A 89 1.87 -6.65 -9.43
C ILE A 89 1.88 -5.84 -8.14
N THR A 90 2.27 -4.56 -8.18
CA THR A 90 2.17 -3.67 -7.02
C THR A 90 0.73 -3.53 -6.52
N MET A 91 -0.25 -3.41 -7.43
CA MET A 91 -1.66 -3.40 -7.03
C MET A 91 -2.08 -4.71 -6.36
N LEU A 92 -1.63 -5.85 -6.90
CA LEU A 92 -1.89 -7.16 -6.31
C LEU A 92 -1.21 -7.32 -4.94
N THR A 93 0.00 -6.78 -4.75
CA THR A 93 0.67 -6.81 -3.44
C THR A 93 0.02 -5.86 -2.45
N ASP A 94 -0.37 -4.65 -2.87
CA ASP A 94 -1.08 -3.68 -2.01
C ASP A 94 -2.47 -4.20 -1.59
N GLU A 95 -3.15 -4.97 -2.45
CA GLU A 95 -4.41 -5.66 -2.11
C GLU A 95 -4.19 -6.95 -1.28
N GLN A 96 -2.97 -7.47 -1.24
CA GLN A 96 -2.55 -8.64 -0.44
C GLN A 96 -1.72 -8.24 0.80
N GLU A 97 -1.55 -6.93 1.08
CA GLU A 97 -0.82 -6.40 2.23
C GLU A 97 -1.60 -6.53 3.54
N ASN A 98 -2.07 -7.74 3.82
CA ASN A 98 -2.10 -8.29 5.16
C ASN A 98 -1.28 -9.60 5.11
N GLU A 99 -0.01 -9.48 5.54
CA GLU A 99 1.00 -10.54 5.78
C GLU A 99 2.16 -10.70 4.76
N MET A 100 3.29 -10.07 5.13
CA MET A 100 4.71 -10.36 4.83
C MET A 100 5.36 -9.86 3.51
N ILE A 101 6.47 -9.11 3.70
CA ILE A 101 7.25 -8.35 2.69
C ILE A 101 8.67 -8.94 2.57
N PRO A 102 9.28 -8.99 1.36
CA PRO A 102 10.72 -8.74 1.24
C PRO A 102 11.05 -7.57 0.29
N GLU A 103 11.64 -6.54 0.91
CA GLU A 103 12.67 -5.59 0.45
C GLU A 103 12.72 -5.12 -1.03
N ALA A 104 12.24 -3.89 -1.31
CA ALA A 104 13.06 -2.69 -1.60
C ALA A 104 12.36 -1.66 -2.53
N ILE A 105 12.69 -0.37 -2.32
CA ILE A 105 12.44 0.83 -3.16
C ILE A 105 11.05 1.48 -3.03
N GLY A 106 11.03 2.61 -2.30
CA GLY A 106 9.84 3.44 -2.05
C GLY A 106 9.06 3.05 -0.81
N LYS A 107 9.75 2.80 0.32
CA LYS A 107 9.13 2.45 1.61
C LYS A 107 8.02 3.47 1.92
N LYS A 108 6.76 3.08 1.84
CA LYS A 108 5.67 3.80 2.50
C LYS A 108 5.47 3.14 3.85
N LEU A 109 5.23 3.96 4.86
CA LEU A 109 4.80 3.42 6.14
C LEU A 109 3.40 2.81 5.98
N PRO A 110 3.05 1.75 6.75
CA PRO A 110 1.72 1.14 6.73
C PRO A 110 0.67 2.01 7.46
N TYR A 111 0.85 3.33 7.40
CA TYR A 111 0.00 4.34 8.02
C TYR A 111 -0.26 5.45 7.01
N GLN A 112 -1.51 5.91 6.93
CA GLN A 112 -1.89 7.05 6.09
C GLN A 112 -1.19 8.33 6.56
N LYS A 113 -1.11 8.53 7.88
CA LYS A 113 -0.47 9.68 8.50
C LYS A 113 0.30 9.32 9.76
N VAL A 114 1.31 10.13 10.05
CA VAL A 114 2.02 10.17 11.34
C VAL A 114 1.65 11.47 12.06
N ILE A 115 1.01 11.34 13.22
CA ILE A 115 0.42 12.45 13.95
C ILE A 115 1.12 12.61 15.30
N PHE A 116 1.80 13.74 15.48
CA PHE A 116 2.40 14.13 16.74
C PHE A 116 1.37 14.81 17.64
N LEU A 117 0.97 14.15 18.72
CA LEU A 117 -0.04 14.69 19.61
C LEU A 117 0.55 15.69 20.62
N TYR A 118 -0.26 16.68 20.95
CA TYR A 118 0.00 17.63 22.01
C TYR A 118 -1.30 17.97 22.75
N ALA A 119 -1.18 18.56 23.92
CA ALA A 119 -2.30 19.02 24.75
C ALA A 119 -1.94 20.38 25.34
N ASP A 120 -2.94 21.08 25.88
CA ASP A 120 -2.75 22.34 26.62
C ASP A 120 -2.02 23.45 25.84
N GLY A 121 -2.05 23.38 24.50
CA GLY A 121 -1.40 24.36 23.62
C GLY A 121 0.14 24.29 23.56
N VAL A 122 0.78 23.34 24.25
CA VAL A 122 2.24 23.17 24.24
C VAL A 122 2.67 22.38 22.99
N ARG A 123 3.07 23.09 21.92
CA ARG A 123 3.33 22.50 20.59
C ARG A 123 4.76 22.68 20.03
N GLY A 124 5.66 23.27 20.82
CA GLY A 124 7.01 23.64 20.36
C GLY A 124 7.85 22.42 19.95
N SER A 125 7.87 21.39 20.80
CA SER A 125 8.60 20.14 20.56
C SER A 125 8.02 19.34 19.41
N GLN A 126 6.69 19.29 19.25
CA GLN A 126 6.00 18.61 18.14
C GLN A 126 6.31 19.28 16.80
N THR A 127 6.40 20.62 16.77
CA THR A 127 6.78 21.35 15.56
C THR A 127 8.18 20.93 15.09
N MET A 128 9.12 20.79 16.02
CA MET A 128 10.48 20.35 15.70
C MET A 128 10.53 18.86 15.35
N ALA A 129 9.73 18.04 16.02
CA ALA A 129 9.64 16.61 15.78
C ALA A 129 9.10 16.30 14.37
N VAL A 130 8.05 17.00 13.92
CA VAL A 130 7.51 16.87 12.56
C VAL A 130 8.60 17.15 11.52
N GLN A 131 9.38 18.22 11.70
CA GLN A 131 10.48 18.55 10.78
C GLN A 131 11.60 17.50 10.83
N ALA A 132 12.02 17.07 12.03
CA ALA A 132 13.04 16.05 12.20
C ALA A 132 12.62 14.73 11.53
N PHE A 133 11.37 14.31 11.71
CA PHE A 133 10.81 13.11 11.13
C PHE A 133 10.73 13.18 9.60
N ARG A 134 10.22 14.30 9.05
CA ARG A 134 10.18 14.53 7.60
C ARG A 134 11.59 14.47 6.98
N ASN A 135 12.56 15.16 7.57
CA ASN A 135 13.95 15.13 7.11
C ASN A 135 14.54 13.70 7.14
N LEU A 136 14.18 12.90 8.14
CA LEU A 136 14.64 11.52 8.25
C LEU A 136 13.98 10.62 7.20
N ALA A 137 12.67 10.79 6.97
CA ALA A 137 11.92 10.06 5.95
C ALA A 137 12.42 10.40 4.54
N GLU A 138 12.64 11.68 4.23
CA GLU A 138 13.20 12.15 2.95
C GLU A 138 14.58 11.54 2.68
N LYS A 139 15.47 11.51 3.68
CA LYS A 139 16.80 10.86 3.56
C LYS A 139 16.71 9.36 3.24
N GLN A 140 15.64 8.71 3.66
CA GLN A 140 15.37 7.28 3.43
C GLN A 140 14.47 7.05 2.21
N ASN A 141 14.11 8.11 1.47
CA ASN A 141 13.21 8.09 0.32
C ASN A 141 11.82 7.50 0.66
N ILE A 142 11.28 7.88 1.82
CA ILE A 142 9.99 7.44 2.36
C ILE A 142 8.96 8.55 2.21
N GLY A 143 7.90 8.28 1.46
CA GLY A 143 6.74 9.17 1.37
C GLY A 143 5.84 8.99 2.59
N VAL A 144 5.71 10.02 3.41
CA VAL A 144 4.88 9.99 4.62
C VAL A 144 4.22 11.35 4.83
N ASP A 145 2.91 11.35 5.11
CA ASP A 145 2.21 12.54 5.58
C ASP A 145 2.38 12.65 7.09
N VAL A 146 2.89 13.78 7.55
CA VAL A 146 3.29 14.00 8.95
C VAL A 146 2.70 15.30 9.43
N GLU A 147 1.92 15.27 10.49
CA GLU A 147 1.32 16.47 11.08
C GLU A 147 1.33 16.45 12.60
N LYS A 148 0.86 17.54 13.20
CA LYS A 148 0.66 17.66 14.65
C LYS A 148 -0.79 18.02 14.91
N GLN A 149 -1.39 17.40 15.92
CA GLN A 149 -2.80 17.60 16.24
C GLN A 149 -2.99 17.70 17.75
N PRO A 150 -3.84 18.63 18.23
CA PRO A 150 -4.22 18.66 19.63
C PRO A 150 -5.08 17.44 19.96
N LEU A 151 -4.80 16.78 21.08
CA LEU A 151 -5.52 15.59 21.54
C LEU A 151 -7.02 15.88 21.72
N GLU A 152 -7.36 17.09 22.15
CA GLU A 152 -8.74 17.53 22.42
C GLU A 152 -9.60 17.61 21.15
N GLN A 153 -8.98 17.70 19.97
CA GLN A 153 -9.66 17.75 18.67
C GLN A 153 -9.41 16.47 17.85
N LEU A 154 -8.85 15.44 18.46
CA LEU A 154 -8.51 14.21 17.77
C LEU A 154 -9.75 13.35 17.54
N ILE A 155 -9.92 12.89 16.29
CA ILE A 155 -10.79 11.77 15.95
C ILE A 155 -9.85 10.59 15.69
N ALA A 156 -9.94 9.57 16.54
CA ALA A 156 -9.07 8.39 16.45
C ALA A 156 -9.37 7.58 15.18
N ASP A 157 -8.31 7.15 14.49
CA ASP A 157 -8.35 6.36 13.27
C ASP A 157 -7.22 5.33 13.32
N GLN A 158 -7.56 4.06 13.08
CA GLN A 158 -6.63 2.95 13.13
C GLN A 158 -5.61 2.94 11.97
N HIS A 159 -5.85 3.74 10.93
CA HIS A 159 -4.92 3.88 9.81
C HIS A 159 -3.86 4.98 10.06
N ASN A 160 -3.94 5.70 11.19
CA ASN A 160 -2.98 6.75 11.55
C ASN A 160 -2.09 6.29 12.71
N LEU A 161 -0.81 6.67 12.65
CA LEU A 161 0.13 6.46 13.74
C LEU A 161 0.18 7.69 14.64
N TYR A 162 -0.04 7.50 15.93
CA TYR A 162 0.05 8.55 16.94
C TYR A 162 1.40 8.50 17.65
N ILE A 163 2.11 9.62 17.73
CA ILE A 163 3.39 9.73 18.43
C ILE A 163 3.26 10.67 19.63
N VAL A 164 3.64 10.17 20.80
CA VAL A 164 3.58 10.88 22.09
C VAL A 164 4.82 10.61 22.94
N THR A 165 5.07 11.45 23.94
CA THR A 165 6.08 11.13 24.95
C THR A 165 5.54 10.23 26.05
N GLU A 166 6.42 9.55 26.79
CA GLU A 166 6.02 8.79 27.99
C GLU A 166 5.31 9.68 29.02
N ALA A 167 5.84 10.89 29.26
CA ALA A 167 5.21 11.85 30.16
C ALA A 167 3.81 12.26 29.68
N PHE A 168 3.61 12.39 28.36
CA PHE A 168 2.31 12.69 27.78
C PHE A 168 1.35 11.52 27.93
N ALA A 169 1.80 10.30 27.65
CA ALA A 169 1.03 9.07 27.76
C ALA A 169 0.59 8.80 29.22
N ALA A 170 1.43 9.12 30.20
CA ALA A 170 1.09 8.98 31.62
C ALA A 170 0.08 10.02 32.11
N ALA A 171 0.03 11.19 31.47
CA ALA A 171 -0.79 12.32 31.91
C ALA A 171 -2.16 12.41 31.20
N ASN A 172 -2.36 11.68 30.10
CA ASN A 172 -3.54 11.83 29.23
C ASN A 172 -4.15 10.47 28.85
N GLU A 173 -5.46 10.47 28.57
CA GLU A 173 -6.12 9.34 27.93
C GLU A 173 -5.79 9.31 26.44
N LEU A 174 -5.17 8.22 25.99
CA LEU A 174 -4.65 8.08 24.63
C LEU A 174 -5.73 7.57 23.66
N PRO A 175 -5.65 7.93 22.37
CA PRO A 175 -6.56 7.41 21.36
C PRO A 175 -6.40 5.90 21.19
N LYS A 176 -7.50 5.24 20.78
CA LYS A 176 -7.47 3.85 20.35
C LYS A 176 -6.89 3.76 18.94
N GLY A 177 -5.88 2.93 18.76
CA GLY A 177 -5.15 2.81 17.50
C GLY A 177 -3.62 2.68 17.66
N PRO A 178 -2.90 2.68 16.53
CA PRO A 178 -1.44 2.56 16.52
C PRO A 178 -0.77 3.74 17.24
N LEU A 179 0.01 3.42 18.27
CA LEU A 179 0.64 4.39 19.15
C LEU A 179 2.13 4.08 19.30
N LEU A 180 2.97 5.08 19.06
CA LEU A 180 4.41 5.03 19.31
C LEU A 180 4.76 5.99 20.45
N VAL A 181 5.16 5.42 21.59
CA VAL A 181 5.61 6.19 22.75
C VAL A 181 7.12 6.34 22.72
N VAL A 182 7.60 7.57 22.82
CA VAL A 182 9.04 7.91 22.79
C VAL A 182 9.46 8.66 24.05
N GLU A 183 10.73 8.57 24.44
CA GLU A 183 11.26 9.37 25.54
C GLU A 183 11.37 10.85 25.14
N HIS A 184 11.89 11.10 23.93
CA HIS A 184 12.09 12.44 23.38
C HIS A 184 11.59 12.53 21.94
N LEU A 185 10.76 13.55 21.65
CA LEU A 185 10.17 13.73 20.33
C LEU A 185 11.18 14.10 19.22
N ILE A 186 12.35 14.65 19.58
CA ILE A 186 13.34 15.12 18.60
C ILE A 186 14.46 14.11 18.38
N ALA A 187 14.88 13.42 19.46
CA ALA A 187 16.03 12.55 19.47
C ALA A 187 15.61 11.15 19.94
N THR A 188 15.26 10.30 18.98
CA THR A 188 14.93 8.90 19.26
C THR A 188 15.36 8.02 18.10
N ASN A 189 15.90 6.84 18.41
CA ASN A 189 16.20 5.80 17.43
C ASN A 189 14.92 5.08 16.93
N LYS A 190 13.79 5.26 17.61
CA LYS A 190 12.52 4.62 17.24
C LYS A 190 12.01 5.09 15.88
N TYR A 191 12.28 6.33 15.47
CA TYR A 191 11.90 6.81 14.14
C TYR A 191 12.68 6.11 13.04
N GLU A 192 13.98 5.87 13.23
CA GLU A 192 14.78 5.14 12.26
C GLU A 192 14.32 3.69 12.12
N LYS A 193 13.99 3.03 13.24
CA LYS A 193 13.39 1.69 13.22
C LYS A 193 12.07 1.68 12.47
N LEU A 194 11.16 2.58 12.84
CA LEU A 194 9.85 2.74 12.22
C LEU A 194 9.97 2.93 10.70
N LEU A 195 10.80 3.88 10.27
CA LEU A 195 11.08 4.17 8.86
C LEU A 195 11.78 3.01 8.15
N ARG A 196 12.48 2.13 8.87
CA ARG A 196 13.02 0.90 8.31
C ARG A 196 11.97 -0.20 8.13
N GLY A 197 10.77 -0.04 8.69
CA GLY A 197 9.68 -1.01 8.67
C GLY A 197 9.56 -1.82 9.97
N ASP A 198 10.39 -1.53 10.98
CA ASP A 198 10.31 -2.17 12.28
C ASP A 198 9.25 -1.48 13.14
N LEU A 199 8.11 -2.16 13.30
CA LEU A 199 6.95 -1.70 14.08
C LEU A 199 6.92 -2.25 15.51
N SER A 200 7.99 -2.91 15.98
CA SER A 200 8.01 -3.55 17.30
C SER A 200 7.78 -2.59 18.47
N ASP A 201 8.08 -1.32 18.28
CA ASP A 201 7.88 -0.25 19.25
C ASP A 201 6.47 0.40 19.16
N VAL A 202 5.62 -0.01 18.21
CA VAL A 202 4.23 0.47 18.06
C VAL A 202 3.26 -0.45 18.81
N SER A 203 2.46 0.13 19.71
CA SER A 203 1.37 -0.58 20.38
C SER A 203 0.03 -0.30 19.71
N ASN A 204 -0.84 -1.31 19.64
CA ASN A 204 -2.24 -1.12 19.26
C ASN A 204 -3.08 -1.15 20.54
N SER A 205 -3.60 0.01 20.93
CA SER A 205 -4.45 0.18 22.13
C SER A 205 -5.93 0.23 21.78
#